data_AF-A0A941EZ91-F1
#
_entry.id   AF-A0A941EZ91-F1
#
_cell.length_a   1.000
_cell.length_b   1.000
_cell.length_c   1.000
_cell.angle_alpha   90.00
_cell.angle_beta   90.00
_cell.angle_gamma   90.00
#
_symmetry.space_group_name_H-M   'P 1'
#
loop_
_entity.id
_entity.type
_entity.pdbx_description
1 polymer ?
#
loop_
_entity_poly.entity_id
_entity_poly.type
_entity_poly.pdbx_seq_one_letter_code
_entity_poly.pdbx_strand_id
1 'polypeptide(L)'
;ALLHAARQWTELCSRAPRDFTREEDLRLATICREVLKLAWSAVERHLFPTAGSSAVRAGERIERVWRDMSTQHSHVGIGVLLQSVATREYARVRLGVAEGGHA
;
A
#
# COMPACT_ATOMS: atom_id res chain seq x y z
N ALA A 1 -9.15 -5.80 -5.66
CA ALA A 1 -7.71 -5.46 -5.83
C ALA A 1 -6.81 -6.20 -4.84
N LEU A 2 -6.90 -5.93 -3.53
CA LEU A 2 -5.99 -6.51 -2.51
C LEU A 2 -5.88 -8.05 -2.54
N LEU A 3 -7.01 -8.77 -2.49
CA LEU A 3 -7.00 -10.23 -2.51
C LEU A 3 -6.41 -10.81 -3.81
N HIS A 4 -6.56 -10.09 -4.92
CA HIS A 4 -5.93 -10.50 -6.19
C HIS A 4 -4.42 -10.28 -6.16
N ALA A 5 -3.96 -9.14 -5.61
CA ALA A 5 -2.53 -8.88 -5.42
C ALA A 5 -1.88 -9.89 -4.47
N ALA A 6 -2.56 -10.29 -3.39
CA ALA A 6 -2.09 -11.34 -2.49
C ALA A 6 -1.96 -12.71 -3.18
N ARG A 7 -2.93 -13.06 -4.05
CA ARG A 7 -2.83 -14.28 -4.88
C ARG A 7 -1.66 -14.21 -5.84
N GLN A 8 -1.48 -13.08 -6.53
CA GLN A 8 -0.34 -12.87 -7.44
C GLN A 8 0.99 -12.98 -6.71
N TRP A 9 1.12 -12.38 -5.52
CA TRP A 9 2.30 -12.52 -4.69
C TRP A 9 2.59 -13.99 -4.36
N THR A 10 1.57 -14.73 -3.92
CA THR A 10 1.70 -16.16 -3.60
C THR A 10 2.16 -16.97 -4.82
N GLU A 11 1.61 -16.68 -6.00
CA GLU A 11 2.00 -17.31 -7.25
C GLU A 11 3.46 -16.99 -7.60
N LEU A 12 3.89 -15.72 -7.50
CA LEU A 12 5.27 -15.31 -7.75
C LEU A 12 6.25 -16.03 -6.82
N CYS A 13 5.93 -16.11 -5.52
CA CYS A 13 6.75 -16.81 -4.55
C CYS A 13 6.83 -18.32 -4.77
N SER A 14 5.90 -18.91 -5.53
CA SER A 14 5.92 -20.34 -5.87
C SER A 14 6.85 -20.67 -7.06
N ARG A 15 7.29 -19.66 -7.81
CA ARG A 15 8.19 -19.82 -8.96
C ARG A 15 9.65 -19.96 -8.48
N ALA A 16 10.55 -20.34 -9.39
CA ALA A 16 11.97 -20.33 -9.05
C ALA A 16 12.43 -18.90 -8.75
N PRO A 17 13.34 -18.66 -7.78
CA PRO A 17 13.74 -17.30 -7.40
C PRO A 17 14.25 -16.44 -8.56
N ARG A 18 14.88 -17.06 -9.57
CA ARG A 18 15.38 -16.38 -10.78
C ARG A 18 14.28 -15.83 -11.69
N ASP A 19 13.05 -16.32 -11.56
CA ASP A 19 11.90 -15.93 -12.37
C ASP A 19 11.13 -14.76 -11.72
N PHE A 20 11.51 -14.35 -10.51
CA PHE A 20 10.91 -13.21 -9.81
C PHE A 20 11.53 -11.91 -10.33
N THR A 21 10.73 -11.09 -11.01
CA THR A 21 11.23 -9.85 -11.63
C THR A 21 11.00 -8.62 -10.76
N ARG A 22 11.88 -7.62 -10.91
CA ARG A 22 11.70 -6.29 -10.29
C ARG A 22 10.41 -5.60 -10.74
N GLU A 23 9.99 -5.78 -11.99
CA GLU A 23 8.74 -5.19 -12.49
C GLU A 23 7.53 -5.76 -11.73
N GLU A 24 7.48 -7.07 -11.50
CA GLU A 24 6.39 -7.73 -10.79
C GLU A 24 6.28 -7.27 -9.33
N ASP A 25 7.42 -7.15 -8.65
CA ASP A 25 7.48 -6.64 -7.27
C ASP A 25 6.97 -5.20 -7.17
N LEU A 26 7.51 -4.30 -8.01
CA LEU A 26 7.12 -2.90 -8.05
C LEU A 26 5.65 -2.71 -8.44
N ARG A 27 5.11 -3.57 -9.31
CA ARG A 27 3.69 -3.56 -9.68
C ARG A 27 2.82 -3.89 -8.47
N LEU A 28 3.15 -4.97 -7.74
CA LEU A 28 2.39 -5.36 -6.56
C LEU A 28 2.50 -4.33 -5.43
N ALA A 29 3.70 -3.79 -5.20
CA ALA A 29 3.91 -2.68 -4.26
C ALA A 29 3.04 -1.46 -4.62
N THR A 30 2.95 -1.11 -5.90
CA THR A 30 2.10 -0.01 -6.40
C THR A 30 0.61 -0.28 -6.17
N ILE A 31 0.14 -1.50 -6.44
CA ILE A 31 -1.26 -1.89 -6.16
C ILE A 31 -1.55 -1.76 -4.66
N CYS A 32 -0.67 -2.29 -3.80
CA CYS A 32 -0.82 -2.19 -2.35
C CYS A 32 -0.85 -0.73 -1.89
N ARG A 33 0.04 0.13 -2.40
CA ARG A 33 0.04 1.58 -2.11
C ARG A 33 -1.31 2.22 -2.41
N GLU A 34 -1.89 1.98 -3.59
CA GLU A 34 -3.19 2.56 -3.95
C GLU A 34 -4.33 2.03 -3.09
N VAL A 35 -4.33 0.73 -2.78
CA VAL A 35 -5.32 0.13 -1.86
C VAL A 35 -5.26 0.81 -0.49
N LEU A 36 -4.06 0.95 0.08
CA LEU A 36 -3.85 1.56 1.39
C LEU A 36 -4.29 3.03 1.39
N LYS A 37 -3.93 3.78 0.34
CA LYS A 37 -4.33 5.18 0.16
C LYS A 37 -5.86 5.33 0.10
N LEU A 38 -6.53 4.50 -0.69
CA LEU A 38 -7.99 4.56 -0.83
C LEU A 38 -8.70 4.16 0.47
N ALA A 39 -8.21 3.10 1.14
CA ALA A 39 -8.78 2.66 2.41
C ALA A 39 -8.61 3.73 3.49
N TRP A 40 -7.42 4.32 3.62
CA TRP A 40 -7.16 5.42 4.55
C TRP A 40 -8.06 6.62 4.26
N SER A 41 -8.15 7.05 3.00
CA SER A 41 -9.03 8.16 2.61
C SER A 41 -10.50 7.89 2.93
N ALA A 42 -10.97 6.65 2.75
CA ALA A 42 -12.35 6.29 3.09
C ALA A 42 -12.61 6.42 4.61
N VAL A 43 -11.67 5.94 5.42
CA VAL A 43 -11.80 6.00 6.88
C VAL A 43 -11.66 7.43 7.40
N GLU A 44 -10.59 8.12 7.03
CA GLU A 44 -10.27 9.46 7.52
C GLU A 44 -11.27 10.52 7.09
N ARG A 45 -11.73 10.47 5.84
CA ARG A 45 -12.55 11.57 5.30
C ARG A 45 -14.05 11.33 5.43
N HIS A 46 -14.48 10.07 5.54
CA HIS A 46 -15.89 9.74 5.46
C HIS A 46 -16.39 8.95 6.67
N LEU A 47 -15.73 7.86 7.06
CA LEU A 47 -16.26 6.99 8.11
C LEU A 47 -16.03 7.55 9.52
N PHE A 48 -14.81 7.94 9.84
CA PHE A 48 -14.47 8.42 11.19
C PHE A 48 -15.18 9.74 11.54
N PRO A 49 -15.21 10.76 10.67
CA PRO A 49 -15.89 12.02 10.99
C PRO A 49 -17.41 11.89 11.17
N THR A 50 -18.03 10.84 10.64
CA THR A 50 -19.49 10.62 10.71
C THR A 50 -19.92 9.65 11.79
N ALA A 51 -18.99 8.98 12.48
CA ALA A 51 -19.30 7.93 13.45
C ALA A 51 -19.91 8.43 14.78
N GLY A 52 -19.88 9.74 15.03
CA GLY A 52 -20.32 10.35 16.29
C GLY A 52 -19.35 10.08 17.45
N SER A 53 -19.30 10.99 18.43
CA SER A 53 -18.36 10.89 19.56
C SER A 53 -18.59 9.65 20.42
N SER A 54 -19.82 9.15 20.50
CA SER A 54 -20.18 7.95 21.26
C SER A 54 -19.66 6.65 20.64
N ALA A 55 -19.14 6.66 19.41
CA ALA A 55 -18.51 5.50 18.78
C ALA A 55 -16.99 5.49 18.93
N VAL A 56 -16.41 6.53 19.55
CA VAL A 56 -14.96 6.67 19.79
C VAL A 56 -14.70 6.60 21.31
N ARG A 57 -15.17 5.53 21.94
CA ARG A 57 -15.01 5.27 23.36
C ARG A 57 -14.92 3.77 23.60
N ALA A 58 -14.26 3.40 24.70
CA ALA A 58 -14.24 2.02 25.20
C ALA A 58 -13.80 0.97 24.17
N GLY A 59 -13.00 1.37 23.18
CA GLY A 59 -12.50 0.46 22.16
C GLY A 59 -13.57 0.03 21.17
N GLU A 60 -14.63 0.81 20.93
CA GLU A 60 -15.65 0.53 19.92
C GLU A 60 -15.03 0.27 18.53
N ARG A 61 -15.78 -0.39 17.64
CA ARG A 61 -15.22 -0.90 16.38
C ARG A 61 -14.52 0.18 15.54
N ILE A 62 -15.16 1.34 15.38
CA ILE A 62 -14.59 2.43 14.57
C ILE A 62 -13.36 3.07 15.24
N GLU A 63 -13.33 3.13 16.58
CA GLU A 63 -12.15 3.55 17.34
C GLU A 63 -10.95 2.63 17.04
N ARG A 64 -11.17 1.31 17.03
CA ARG A 64 -10.11 0.34 16.72
C ARG A 64 -9.63 0.46 15.28
N VAL A 65 -10.56 0.52 14.33
CA VAL A 65 -10.23 0.70 12.91
C VAL A 65 -9.43 1.99 12.69
N TRP A 66 -9.86 3.10 13.29
CA TRP A 66 -9.13 4.37 13.21
C TRP A 66 -7.70 4.23 13.72
N ARG A 67 -7.53 3.73 14.95
CA ARG A 67 -6.22 3.58 15.58
C ARG A 67 -5.27 2.70 14.75
N ASP A 68 -5.75 1.52 14.36
CA ASP A 68 -4.93 0.55 13.62
C ASP A 68 -4.54 1.10 12.25
N MET A 69 -5.46 1.79 11.57
CA MET A 69 -5.17 2.41 10.28
C MET A 69 -4.30 3.66 10.40
N SER A 70 -4.39 4.44 11.48
CA SER A 70 -3.47 5.54 11.76
C SER A 70 -2.04 5.03 11.97
N THR A 71 -1.88 3.92 12.72
CA THR A 71 -0.57 3.26 12.89
C THR A 71 -0.03 2.75 11.55
N GLN A 72 -0.87 2.10 10.75
CA GLN A 72 -0.48 1.66 9.41
C GLN A 72 -0.09 2.83 8.50
N HIS A 73 -0.88 3.91 8.49
CA HIS A 73 -0.65 5.08 7.65
C HIS A 73 0.67 5.78 7.99
N SER A 74 0.99 5.88 9.28
CA SER A 74 2.21 6.50 9.79
C SER A 74 3.44 5.60 9.74
N HIS A 75 3.29 4.30 9.47
CA HIS A 75 4.42 3.38 9.32
C HIS A 75 5.34 3.85 8.18
N VAL A 76 6.64 4.00 8.43
CA VAL A 76 7.60 4.60 7.48
C VAL A 76 7.61 3.91 6.12
N GLY A 77 7.48 2.57 6.09
CA GLY A 77 7.41 1.80 4.85
C GLY A 77 6.20 2.18 3.98
N ILE A 78 5.09 2.60 4.60
CA ILE A 78 3.85 2.94 3.91
C ILE A 78 3.79 4.44 3.62
N GLY A 79 3.97 5.27 4.65
CA GLY A 79 3.83 6.72 4.57
C GLY A 79 4.96 7.42 3.82
N VAL A 80 6.16 6.82 3.76
CA VAL A 80 7.33 7.44 3.12
C VAL A 80 7.81 6.61 1.94
N LEU A 81 8.19 5.35 2.17
CA LEU A 81 8.85 4.54 1.14
C LEU A 81 7.94 4.24 -0.05
N LEU A 82 6.77 3.64 0.19
CA LEU A 82 5.82 3.35 -0.90
C LEU A 82 5.34 4.61 -1.61
N GLN A 83 5.17 5.72 -0.89
CA GLN A 83 4.76 7.00 -1.49
C GLN A 83 5.83 7.60 -2.42
N SER A 84 7.11 7.50 -2.05
CA SER A 84 8.22 8.10 -2.80
C SER A 84 8.77 7.21 -3.92
N VAL A 85 8.71 5.88 -3.75
CA VAL A 85 9.43 4.94 -4.61
C VAL A 85 8.51 4.15 -5.54
N ALA A 86 7.42 3.57 -5.02
CA ALA A 86 6.71 2.48 -5.73
C ALA A 86 6.24 2.87 -7.14
N THR A 87 5.46 3.95 -7.27
CA THR A 87 4.92 4.38 -8.58
C THR A 87 6.02 4.86 -9.52
N ARG A 88 7.02 5.59 -9.00
CA ARG A 88 8.11 6.16 -9.79
C ARG A 88 8.99 5.06 -10.38
N GLU A 89 9.42 4.12 -9.54
CA GLU A 89 10.28 3.02 -9.97
C GLU A 89 9.53 2.05 -10.87
N TYR A 90 8.25 1.76 -10.58
CA TYR A 90 7.43 0.96 -11.47
C TYR A 90 7.31 1.60 -12.86
N ALA A 91 7.04 2.91 -12.93
CA ALA A 91 6.95 3.62 -14.20
C ALA A 91 8.27 3.61 -14.98
N ARG A 92 9.42 3.76 -14.31
CA ARG A 92 10.74 3.69 -14.94
C ARG A 92 10.98 2.35 -15.62
N VAL A 93 10.75 1.25 -14.89
CA VAL A 93 10.91 -0.11 -15.42
C VAL A 93 9.93 -0.35 -16.58
N ARG A 94 8.66 0.02 -16.40
CA ARG A 94 7.61 -0.21 -17.39
C ARG A 94 7.80 0.56 -18.70
N LEU A 95 8.35 1.77 -18.62
CA LEU A 95 8.58 2.65 -19.77
C LEU A 95 9.99 2.49 -20.37
N GLY A 96 10.82 1.62 -19.81
CA GLY A 96 12.20 1.42 -20.28
C GLY A 96 13.11 2.64 -20.08
N VAL A 97 12.80 3.50 -19.12
CA VAL A 97 13.65 4.65 -18.78
C VAL A 97 14.84 4.13 -17.98
N ALA A 98 16.02 4.13 -18.62
CA ALA A 98 17.26 3.69 -17.98
C ALA A 98 17.45 4.36 -16.60
N GLU A 99 17.96 3.61 -15.63
CA GLU A 99 18.50 4.21 -14.42
C GLU A 99 19.57 5.20 -14.88
N GLY A 100 19.33 6.50 -14.70
CA GLY A 100 20.36 7.51 -14.92
C GLY A 100 21.52 7.17 -14.01
N GLY A 101 22.53 6.51 -14.57
CA GLY A 101 23.78 6.22 -13.89
C GLY A 101 24.38 7.55 -13.47
N HIS A 102 24.59 7.70 -12.17
CA HIS A 102 25.62 8.61 -11.71
C HIS A 102 26.95 7.99 -12.14
N ALA A 103 27.48 8.49 -13.26
CA ALA A 103 28.92 8.46 -13.53
C ALA A 103 29.62 9.40 -12.55
#